data_AF-A0A3C1ES04-F1
#
_entry.id   AF-A0A3C1ES04-F1
#
_cell.length_a   1.000
_cell.length_b   1.000
_cell.length_c   1.000
_cell.angle_alpha   90.00
_cell.angle_beta   90.00
_cell.angle_gamma   90.00
#
_symmetry.space_group_name_H-M   'P 1'
#
loop_
_entity.id
_entity.type
_entity.pdbx_description
1 polymer ?
#
loop_
_entity_poly.entity_id
_entity_poly.type
_entity_poly.pdbx_seq_one_letter_code
_entity_poly.pdbx_strand_id
1 'polypeptide(L)'
;MSLPRGRVRLMFLRLCCLAPRMMILSIGLLQGFYHLPKPGNHFGARSYTKGRLMCWRVSMDNSGPDKLGDIELALRLKRLAADERFALTDVIFHLMEFDRRRLYSAMGYPSLFSYCVQSLRLSENEAYKRVQTARVCHRYPDILNRLRSGELHLAATALLAPHLTDENHQALLAQASGKTKREVEALVAALAPKPARRDCVRRLSAPAAGRAGDFLVAESCAASGADVPATSVSMPPAPRVEPVSPGRVRFSFTGDEELLRHLERAREVLKRKYPVGRLEELFAEALRWLLDKMDPRCQARRNLRLRRQTPPVQALVETRRIPQWVKDAVWARDEGRCSFRTPDGARCAQRCGLEFDHVVPWALGGRSHDPKNIRLLCREHNQISWRRRFGASSGTGDFSP
;
A
#
# COMPACT_ATOMS: atom_id res chain seq x y z
N MET A 1 -9.04 61.83 -18.53
CA MET A 1 -7.72 62.15 -17.95
C MET A 1 -7.21 60.86 -17.31
N SER A 2 -6.48 59.94 -17.96
CA SER A 2 -5.51 59.96 -19.08
C SER A 2 -4.04 59.94 -18.62
N LEU A 3 -3.49 58.71 -18.41
CA LEU A 3 -2.03 58.37 -18.39
C LEU A 3 -1.23 59.03 -17.23
N PRO A 4 0.12 58.85 -17.03
CA PRO A 4 1.22 58.13 -17.74
C PRO A 4 2.00 57.10 -16.84
N ARG A 5 3.17 56.46 -17.14
CA ARG A 5 3.97 55.99 -18.31
C ARG A 5 5.13 55.07 -17.81
N GLY A 6 5.63 54.12 -18.61
CA GLY A 6 6.95 53.43 -18.45
C GLY A 6 6.90 51.92 -18.76
N ARG A 7 7.41 51.34 -19.88
CA ARG A 7 8.73 51.41 -20.58
C ARG A 7 9.90 51.03 -19.64
N VAL A 8 10.88 50.18 -20.00
CA VAL A 8 11.83 50.26 -21.15
C VAL A 8 12.58 48.92 -21.42
N ARG A 9 12.84 48.60 -22.71
CA ARG A 9 13.87 47.68 -23.36
C ARG A 9 13.98 46.19 -22.93
N LEU A 10 14.30 45.18 -23.77
CA LEU A 10 14.91 44.98 -25.11
C LEU A 10 16.35 44.44 -25.06
N MET A 11 16.56 43.20 -25.55
CA MET A 11 17.79 42.81 -26.24
C MET A 11 17.58 41.60 -27.18
N PHE A 12 17.92 41.80 -28.44
CA PHE A 12 18.07 40.77 -29.50
C PHE A 12 19.56 40.68 -29.81
N LEU A 13 20.13 39.48 -30.00
CA LEU A 13 21.43 39.32 -30.64
C LEU A 13 21.39 38.25 -31.75
N ARG A 14 21.78 38.66 -32.96
CA ARG A 14 22.40 37.85 -34.04
C ARG A 14 23.94 37.91 -33.82
N LEU A 15 24.85 37.20 -34.49
CA LEU A 15 24.91 36.53 -35.81
C LEU A 15 26.10 35.52 -35.82
N CYS A 16 26.47 35.01 -37.02
CA CYS A 16 27.66 34.22 -37.41
C CYS A 16 27.57 32.70 -37.17
N CYS A 17 27.43 31.82 -38.18
CA CYS A 17 28.13 31.61 -39.48
C CYS A 17 29.47 30.86 -39.36
N LEU A 18 29.46 29.55 -39.67
CA LEU A 18 30.52 28.86 -40.41
C LEU A 18 30.01 27.50 -40.91
N ALA A 19 30.26 27.21 -42.18
CA ALA A 19 30.01 25.92 -42.83
C ALA A 19 31.34 25.37 -43.37
N PRO A 20 31.38 24.09 -43.78
CA PRO A 20 32.14 23.78 -44.99
C PRO A 20 31.38 22.91 -46.00
N ARG A 21 31.90 22.97 -47.23
CA ARG A 21 31.38 22.38 -48.46
C ARG A 21 31.61 20.86 -48.56
N MET A 22 30.64 20.22 -49.19
CA MET A 22 30.74 19.27 -50.32
C MET A 22 32.09 18.60 -50.63
N MET A 23 32.01 17.29 -50.87
CA MET A 23 32.67 16.69 -52.04
C MET A 23 31.73 15.69 -52.72
N ILE A 24 31.63 15.79 -54.05
CA ILE A 24 30.86 14.89 -54.92
C ILE A 24 31.84 13.89 -55.51
N LEU A 25 31.47 12.61 -55.57
CA LEU A 25 32.03 11.70 -56.57
C LEU A 25 30.99 10.65 -56.96
N SER A 26 30.51 10.77 -58.19
CA SER A 26 29.57 9.86 -58.85
C SER A 26 30.34 8.73 -59.52
N ILE A 27 29.79 7.51 -59.48
CA ILE A 27 29.91 6.34 -60.39
C ILE A 27 29.14 5.22 -59.65
N GLY A 28 28.26 4.41 -60.22
CA GLY A 28 27.72 4.35 -61.58
C GLY A 28 26.60 3.30 -61.61
N LEU A 29 25.70 3.39 -62.59
CA LEU A 29 24.49 2.57 -62.73
C LEU A 29 24.69 1.05 -62.58
N LEU A 30 23.69 0.38 -62.00
CA LEU A 30 23.09 -0.80 -62.62
C LEU A 30 21.59 -0.89 -62.28
N GLN A 31 20.76 -0.98 -63.32
CA GLN A 31 19.30 -1.03 -63.22
C GLN A 31 18.84 -2.47 -62.92
N GLY A 32 17.77 -2.61 -62.12
CA GLY A 32 17.25 -3.93 -61.71
C GLY A 32 15.77 -3.91 -61.33
N PHE A 33 14.89 -3.74 -62.32
CA PHE A 33 13.46 -4.08 -62.34
C PHE A 33 12.65 -4.02 -61.03
N TYR A 34 11.96 -2.90 -60.82
CA TYR A 34 10.77 -2.87 -59.97
C TYR A 34 9.55 -3.43 -60.72
N HIS A 35 9.10 -4.64 -60.36
CA HIS A 35 7.75 -5.11 -60.71
C HIS A 35 6.85 -5.06 -59.48
N LEU A 36 5.94 -4.08 -59.44
CA LEU A 36 4.78 -4.13 -58.55
C LEU A 36 3.67 -4.99 -59.17
N PRO A 37 3.07 -5.92 -58.41
CA PRO A 37 1.70 -6.39 -58.67
C PRO A 37 0.69 -5.50 -57.93
N LYS A 38 -0.44 -5.20 -58.60
CA LYS A 38 -1.61 -4.50 -58.02
C LYS A 38 -2.42 -5.43 -57.09
N PRO A 39 -3.26 -4.88 -56.17
CA PRO A 39 -3.94 -5.69 -55.16
C PRO A 39 -5.10 -6.51 -55.74
N GLY A 40 -5.17 -7.79 -55.36
CA GLY A 40 -6.32 -8.66 -55.58
C GLY A 40 -6.93 -9.10 -54.24
N ASN A 41 -8.24 -8.92 -54.08
CA ASN A 41 -8.98 -9.33 -52.88
C ASN A 41 -9.04 -10.86 -52.76
N HIS A 42 -8.34 -11.46 -51.80
CA HIS A 42 -8.70 -12.79 -51.28
C HIS A 42 -8.55 -12.84 -49.75
N PHE A 43 -9.68 -12.99 -49.07
CA PHE A 43 -9.77 -13.30 -47.65
C PHE A 43 -9.33 -14.75 -47.39
N GLY A 44 -8.63 -14.97 -46.27
CA GLY A 44 -8.68 -16.23 -45.53
C GLY A 44 -7.90 -17.43 -46.07
N ALA A 45 -6.59 -17.48 -45.76
CA ALA A 45 -5.89 -18.69 -45.29
C ALA A 45 -4.40 -18.39 -45.04
N ARG A 46 -4.01 -18.05 -43.80
CA ARG A 46 -2.58 -18.09 -43.45
C ARG A 46 -2.16 -19.54 -43.21
N SER A 47 -1.41 -20.07 -44.16
CA SER A 47 -0.79 -21.37 -44.14
C SER A 47 0.12 -21.55 -42.92
N TYR A 48 -0.22 -22.51 -42.06
CA TYR A 48 0.74 -23.08 -41.12
C TYR A 48 1.74 -23.92 -41.93
N THR A 49 2.94 -23.39 -42.15
CA THR A 49 4.00 -24.08 -42.89
C THR A 49 4.50 -25.30 -42.12
N LYS A 50 4.07 -26.50 -42.55
CA LYS A 50 4.85 -27.74 -42.36
C LYS A 50 6.27 -27.47 -42.86
N GLY A 51 7.30 -27.57 -42.01
CA GLY A 51 8.62 -27.16 -42.50
C GLY A 51 9.88 -27.30 -41.64
N ARG A 52 9.85 -27.86 -40.42
CA ARG A 52 11.04 -28.57 -39.89
C ARG A 52 10.72 -29.45 -38.69
N LEU A 53 10.84 -30.77 -38.86
CA LEU A 53 11.18 -31.66 -37.75
C LEU A 53 12.65 -31.41 -37.40
N MET A 54 12.93 -30.31 -36.70
CA MET A 54 14.17 -30.24 -35.94
C MET A 54 14.02 -31.20 -34.76
N CYS A 55 14.70 -32.33 -34.87
CA CYS A 55 15.10 -33.10 -33.71
C CYS A 55 15.71 -32.12 -32.69
N TRP A 56 15.08 -31.96 -31.53
CA TRP A 56 15.65 -31.23 -30.38
C TRP A 56 16.79 -32.04 -29.73
N ARG A 57 17.68 -32.59 -30.55
CA ARG A 57 19.05 -32.80 -30.15
C ARG A 57 19.65 -31.41 -30.03
N VAL A 58 19.56 -30.85 -28.82
CA VAL A 58 20.53 -29.86 -28.36
C VAL A 58 21.88 -30.40 -28.79
N SER A 59 22.61 -29.65 -29.63
CA SER A 59 24.04 -29.91 -29.80
C SER A 59 24.65 -29.64 -28.43
N MET A 60 24.73 -30.70 -27.63
CA MET A 60 25.62 -30.72 -26.48
C MET A 60 27.02 -30.72 -27.07
N ASP A 61 27.54 -29.52 -27.29
CA ASP A 61 28.95 -29.26 -27.06
C ASP A 61 29.21 -29.75 -25.63
N ASN A 62 29.72 -30.98 -25.57
CA ASN A 62 29.83 -31.81 -24.37
C ASN A 62 30.94 -31.29 -23.43
N SER A 63 31.58 -30.19 -23.82
CA SER A 63 32.29 -29.25 -22.97
C SER A 63 31.33 -28.71 -21.91
N GLY A 64 31.50 -29.18 -20.68
CA GLY A 64 30.85 -28.60 -19.51
C GLY A 64 31.19 -27.11 -19.35
N PRO A 65 30.42 -26.36 -18.55
CA PRO A 65 30.62 -24.92 -18.37
C PRO A 65 31.98 -24.57 -17.74
N ASP A 66 32.63 -25.54 -17.10
CA ASP A 66 33.99 -25.50 -16.56
C ASP A 66 35.10 -25.33 -17.62
N LYS A 67 34.80 -25.58 -18.90
CA LYS A 67 35.79 -25.57 -20.00
C LYS A 67 35.63 -24.37 -20.95
N LEU A 68 34.70 -23.47 -20.68
CA LEU A 68 34.39 -22.32 -21.53
C LEU A 68 35.17 -21.09 -21.04
N GLY A 69 35.66 -20.26 -21.96
CA GLY A 69 36.17 -18.93 -21.59
C GLY A 69 35.04 -17.98 -21.17
N ASP A 70 35.34 -16.98 -20.33
CA ASP A 70 34.33 -16.07 -19.75
C ASP A 70 33.35 -15.47 -20.77
N ILE A 71 33.87 -15.04 -21.92
CA ILE A 71 33.08 -14.45 -23.02
C ILE A 71 32.15 -15.51 -23.65
N GLU A 72 32.65 -16.73 -23.86
CA GLU A 72 31.88 -17.84 -24.41
C GLU A 72 30.79 -18.29 -23.44
N LEU A 73 31.11 -18.42 -22.14
CA LEU A 73 30.16 -18.72 -21.08
C LEU A 73 29.04 -17.67 -21.02
N ALA A 74 29.39 -16.38 -21.10
CA ALA A 74 28.42 -15.28 -21.11
C ALA A 74 27.51 -15.31 -22.35
N LEU A 75 28.04 -15.66 -23.53
CA LEU A 75 27.26 -15.82 -24.76
C LEU A 75 26.36 -17.06 -24.71
N ARG A 76 26.88 -18.20 -24.22
CA ARG A 76 26.12 -19.45 -24.03
C ARG A 76 24.96 -19.25 -23.05
N LEU A 77 25.19 -18.54 -21.94
CA LEU A 77 24.14 -18.19 -20.97
C LEU A 77 23.06 -17.27 -21.57
N LYS A 78 23.45 -16.24 -22.34
CA LYS A 78 22.48 -15.38 -23.05
C LYS A 78 21.62 -16.16 -24.04
N ARG A 79 22.20 -17.13 -24.75
CA ARG A 79 21.48 -18.02 -25.66
C ARG A 79 20.51 -18.94 -24.92
N LEU A 80 20.98 -19.64 -23.88
CA LEU A 80 20.13 -20.51 -23.06
C LEU A 80 18.94 -19.76 -22.44
N ALA A 81 19.16 -18.52 -21.96
CA ALA A 81 18.09 -17.67 -21.45
C ALA A 81 17.08 -17.24 -22.55
N ALA A 82 17.50 -17.15 -23.81
CA ALA A 82 16.59 -16.92 -24.94
C ALA A 82 15.81 -18.21 -25.27
N ASP A 83 16.49 -19.35 -25.37
CA ASP A 83 15.88 -20.65 -25.63
C ASP A 83 14.83 -21.00 -24.56
N GLU A 84 15.08 -20.67 -23.29
CA GLU A 84 14.11 -20.77 -22.18
C GLU A 84 12.85 -19.92 -22.43
N ARG A 85 12.99 -18.67 -22.90
CA ARG A 85 11.84 -17.80 -23.22
C ARG A 85 11.03 -18.33 -24.41
N PHE A 86 11.69 -18.90 -25.42
CA PHE A 86 11.00 -19.57 -26.53
C PHE A 86 10.19 -20.77 -26.01
N ALA A 87 10.82 -21.69 -25.28
CA ALA A 87 10.16 -22.86 -24.71
C ALA A 87 8.99 -22.48 -23.76
N LEU A 88 9.19 -21.48 -22.89
CA LEU A 88 8.14 -20.96 -22.02
C LEU A 88 6.97 -20.38 -22.83
N THR A 89 7.24 -19.63 -23.89
CA THR A 89 6.16 -19.03 -24.70
C THR A 89 5.41 -20.09 -25.50
N ASP A 90 6.08 -21.14 -25.96
CA ASP A 90 5.43 -22.27 -26.60
C ASP A 90 4.53 -23.02 -25.60
N VAL A 91 4.96 -23.21 -24.36
CA VAL A 91 4.08 -23.74 -23.28
C VAL A 91 2.87 -22.84 -23.07
N ILE A 92 3.01 -21.51 -23.03
CA ILE A 92 1.89 -20.57 -22.93
C ILE A 92 0.92 -20.71 -24.12
N PHE A 93 1.44 -20.81 -25.34
CA PHE A 93 0.63 -20.94 -26.55
C PHE A 93 -0.17 -22.25 -26.59
N HIS A 94 0.42 -23.36 -26.15
CA HIS A 94 -0.28 -24.64 -26.04
C HIS A 94 -1.29 -24.63 -24.88
N LEU A 95 -0.95 -24.05 -23.72
CA LEU A 95 -1.88 -23.89 -22.60
C LEU A 95 -3.09 -23.02 -22.97
N MET A 96 -2.92 -22.00 -23.81
CA MET A 96 -4.01 -21.17 -24.33
C MET A 96 -5.03 -22.00 -25.11
N GLU A 97 -4.56 -22.81 -26.06
CA GLU A 97 -5.45 -23.68 -26.86
C GLU A 97 -6.07 -24.81 -26.02
N PHE A 98 -5.32 -25.31 -25.03
CA PHE A 98 -5.77 -26.34 -24.10
C PHE A 98 -6.85 -25.83 -23.11
N ASP A 99 -6.76 -24.57 -22.67
CA ASP A 99 -7.81 -23.87 -21.90
C ASP A 99 -9.05 -23.63 -22.78
N ARG A 100 -8.84 -23.13 -24.02
CA ARG A 100 -9.92 -22.83 -24.98
C ARG A 100 -10.76 -24.06 -25.31
N ARG A 101 -10.13 -25.22 -25.46
CA ARG A 101 -10.78 -26.53 -25.67
C ARG A 101 -11.23 -27.23 -24.38
N ARG A 102 -10.91 -26.68 -23.20
CA ARG A 102 -11.15 -27.27 -21.87
C ARG A 102 -10.64 -28.71 -21.71
N LEU A 103 -9.52 -29.05 -22.36
CA LEU A 103 -9.00 -30.43 -22.39
C LEU A 103 -8.63 -30.97 -21.00
N TYR A 104 -8.30 -30.09 -20.04
CA TYR A 104 -8.13 -30.46 -18.63
C TYR A 104 -9.34 -31.21 -18.06
N SER A 105 -10.55 -30.84 -18.47
CA SER A 105 -11.81 -31.47 -18.02
C SER A 105 -11.97 -32.88 -18.59
N ALA A 106 -11.60 -33.09 -19.85
CA ALA A 106 -11.61 -34.42 -20.48
C ALA A 106 -10.53 -35.35 -19.88
N MET A 107 -9.46 -34.77 -19.31
CA MET A 107 -8.42 -35.48 -18.58
C MET A 107 -8.73 -35.65 -17.07
N GLY A 108 -9.95 -35.34 -16.62
CA GLY A 108 -10.39 -35.55 -15.24
C GLY A 108 -9.98 -34.49 -14.21
N TYR A 109 -9.44 -33.35 -14.64
CA TYR A 109 -9.05 -32.26 -13.74
C TYR A 109 -10.14 -31.17 -13.65
N PRO A 110 -10.46 -30.65 -12.45
CA PRO A 110 -11.53 -29.66 -12.27
C PRO A 110 -11.19 -28.28 -12.82
N SER A 111 -9.91 -27.99 -13.11
CA SER A 111 -9.48 -26.74 -13.72
C SER A 111 -8.13 -26.89 -14.42
N LEU A 112 -7.81 -25.97 -15.34
CA LEU A 112 -6.47 -25.88 -15.93
C LEU A 112 -5.37 -25.67 -14.87
N PHE A 113 -5.66 -24.91 -13.80
CA PHE A 113 -4.73 -24.72 -12.70
C PHE A 113 -4.40 -26.05 -12.01
N SER A 114 -5.42 -26.87 -11.73
CA SER A 114 -5.26 -28.19 -11.14
C SER A 114 -4.43 -29.12 -12.05
N TYR A 115 -4.69 -29.10 -13.37
CA TYR A 115 -3.87 -29.81 -14.36
C TYR A 115 -2.40 -29.36 -14.35
N CYS A 116 -2.14 -28.04 -14.36
CA CYS A 116 -0.79 -27.48 -14.30
C CYS A 116 -0.02 -27.89 -13.03
N VAL A 117 -0.67 -27.93 -11.86
CA VAL A 117 -0.01 -28.30 -10.59
C VAL A 117 0.17 -29.82 -10.49
N GLN A 118 -0.86 -30.61 -10.80
CA GLN A 118 -0.87 -32.06 -10.55
C GLN A 118 -0.22 -32.87 -11.68
N SER A 119 -0.50 -32.52 -12.94
CA SER A 119 0.00 -33.23 -14.13
C SER A 119 1.35 -32.68 -14.57
N LEU A 120 1.44 -31.35 -14.79
CA LEU A 120 2.68 -30.69 -15.24
C LEU A 120 3.68 -30.39 -14.10
N ARG A 121 3.36 -30.74 -12.85
CA ARG A 121 4.20 -30.59 -11.66
C ARG A 121 4.72 -29.16 -11.40
N LEU A 122 3.99 -28.16 -11.87
CA LEU A 122 4.33 -26.75 -11.64
C LEU A 122 3.98 -26.33 -10.21
N SER A 123 4.76 -25.42 -9.63
CA SER A 123 4.37 -24.78 -8.36
C SER A 123 3.10 -23.93 -8.54
N GLU A 124 2.34 -23.69 -7.47
CA GLU A 124 1.08 -22.93 -7.55
C GLU A 124 1.26 -21.53 -8.18
N ASN A 125 2.32 -20.82 -7.79
CA ASN A 125 2.66 -19.49 -8.31
C ASN A 125 3.02 -19.52 -9.81
N GLU A 126 3.61 -20.61 -10.26
CA GLU A 126 3.95 -20.86 -11.66
C GLU A 126 2.74 -21.22 -12.50
N ALA A 127 1.88 -22.11 -11.99
CA ALA A 127 0.61 -22.46 -12.61
C ALA A 127 -0.29 -21.23 -12.72
N TYR A 128 -0.44 -20.46 -11.64
CA TYR A 128 -1.22 -19.21 -11.62
C TYR A 128 -0.80 -18.25 -12.74
N LYS A 129 0.49 -17.91 -12.82
CA LYS A 129 1.01 -16.97 -13.82
C LYS A 129 0.85 -17.50 -15.24
N ARG A 130 1.13 -18.79 -15.48
CA ARG A 130 1.03 -19.40 -16.81
C ARG A 130 -0.43 -19.49 -17.29
N VAL A 131 -1.37 -19.88 -16.42
CA VAL A 131 -2.81 -19.91 -16.72
C VAL A 131 -3.37 -18.50 -16.96
N GLN A 132 -3.05 -17.54 -16.09
CA GLN A 132 -3.48 -16.15 -16.27
C GLN A 132 -2.93 -15.56 -17.58
N THR A 133 -1.66 -15.80 -17.88
CA THR A 133 -1.02 -15.33 -19.12
C THR A 133 -1.61 -15.98 -20.36
N ALA A 134 -1.82 -17.31 -20.36
CA ALA A 134 -2.44 -18.02 -21.48
C ALA A 134 -3.83 -17.46 -21.84
N ARG A 135 -4.67 -17.16 -20.83
CA ARG A 135 -5.99 -16.54 -21.00
C ARG A 135 -5.92 -15.14 -21.59
N VAL A 136 -4.94 -14.35 -21.19
CA VAL A 136 -4.76 -12.97 -21.67
C VAL A 136 -4.18 -12.96 -23.08
N CYS A 137 -3.24 -13.87 -23.39
CA CYS A 137 -2.73 -14.08 -24.75
C CYS A 137 -3.84 -14.49 -25.75
N HIS A 138 -4.91 -15.13 -25.29
CA HIS A 138 -6.06 -15.45 -26.15
C HIS A 138 -6.77 -14.19 -26.66
N ARG A 139 -6.90 -13.16 -25.82
CA ARG A 139 -7.50 -11.86 -26.18
C ARG A 139 -6.51 -10.94 -26.88
N TYR A 140 -5.24 -10.95 -26.46
CA TYR A 140 -4.19 -10.07 -26.98
C TYR A 140 -2.95 -10.88 -27.45
N PRO A 141 -2.96 -11.46 -28.67
CA PRO A 141 -1.91 -12.37 -29.12
C PRO A 141 -0.50 -11.76 -29.24
N ASP A 142 -0.38 -10.43 -29.39
CA ASP A 142 0.92 -9.74 -29.49
C ASP A 142 1.83 -9.96 -28.26
N ILE A 143 1.22 -10.26 -27.10
CA ILE A 143 1.93 -10.61 -25.86
C ILE A 143 2.89 -11.79 -26.08
N LEU A 144 2.56 -12.76 -26.94
CA LEU A 144 3.43 -13.90 -27.25
C LEU A 144 4.73 -13.46 -27.95
N ASN A 145 4.66 -12.45 -28.83
CA ASN A 145 5.85 -11.92 -29.49
C ASN A 145 6.77 -11.21 -28.47
N ARG A 146 6.18 -10.43 -27.56
CA ARG A 146 6.90 -9.71 -26.48
C ARG A 146 7.53 -10.65 -25.45
N LEU A 147 6.88 -11.79 -25.15
CA LEU A 147 7.44 -12.85 -24.31
C LEU A 147 8.64 -13.53 -24.98
N ARG A 148 8.56 -13.81 -26.29
CA ARG A 148 9.67 -14.38 -27.08
C ARG A 148 10.85 -13.42 -27.21
N SER A 149 10.62 -12.15 -27.56
CA SER A 149 11.69 -11.14 -27.64
C SER A 149 12.35 -10.91 -26.28
N GLY A 150 11.59 -11.08 -25.19
CA GLY A 150 12.03 -10.78 -23.83
C GLY A 150 11.77 -9.34 -23.42
N GLU A 151 11.06 -8.56 -24.24
CA GLU A 151 10.52 -7.26 -23.86
C GLU A 151 9.56 -7.36 -22.67
N LEU A 152 8.76 -8.43 -22.62
CA LEU A 152 7.83 -8.68 -21.52
C LEU A 152 8.18 -10.00 -20.85
N HIS A 153 8.01 -10.06 -19.53
CA HIS A 153 8.19 -11.29 -18.76
C HIS A 153 6.86 -11.80 -18.19
N LEU A 154 6.82 -13.09 -17.87
CA LEU A 154 5.62 -13.79 -17.42
C LEU A 154 4.97 -13.11 -16.19
N ALA A 155 5.78 -12.60 -15.26
CA ALA A 155 5.25 -11.92 -14.06
C ALA A 155 4.66 -10.53 -14.36
N ALA A 156 5.21 -9.78 -15.33
CA ALA A 156 4.62 -8.51 -15.78
C ALA A 156 3.26 -8.75 -16.43
N THR A 157 3.17 -9.76 -17.31
CA THR A 157 1.92 -10.12 -18.00
C THR A 157 0.80 -10.46 -17.00
N ALA A 158 1.11 -11.29 -15.99
CA ALA A 158 0.19 -11.64 -14.91
C ALA A 158 -0.25 -10.43 -14.04
N LEU A 159 0.62 -9.44 -13.84
CA LEU A 159 0.30 -8.21 -13.11
C LEU A 159 -0.58 -7.25 -13.92
N LEU A 160 -0.35 -7.14 -15.23
CA LEU A 160 -1.09 -6.26 -16.13
C LEU A 160 -2.45 -6.83 -16.52
N ALA A 161 -2.60 -8.15 -16.54
CA ALA A 161 -3.79 -8.89 -16.93
C ALA A 161 -5.14 -8.31 -16.42
N PRO A 162 -5.31 -7.89 -15.16
CA PRO A 162 -6.58 -7.34 -14.66
C PRO A 162 -6.89 -5.92 -15.16
N HIS A 163 -5.92 -5.25 -15.80
CA HIS A 163 -5.96 -3.84 -16.20
C HIS A 163 -5.94 -3.65 -17.73
N LEU A 164 -5.78 -4.72 -18.51
CA LEU A 164 -5.75 -4.67 -19.98
C LEU A 164 -7.16 -4.65 -20.58
N THR A 165 -7.52 -3.55 -21.23
CA THR A 165 -8.76 -3.38 -22.00
C THR A 165 -8.46 -3.25 -23.49
N ASP A 166 -9.47 -3.42 -24.35
CA ASP A 166 -9.28 -3.37 -25.81
C ASP A 166 -8.79 -1.99 -26.27
N GLU A 167 -9.09 -0.92 -25.52
CA GLU A 167 -8.65 0.45 -25.78
C GLU A 167 -7.21 0.71 -25.29
N ASN A 168 -6.81 0.13 -24.15
CA ASN A 168 -5.55 0.49 -23.49
C ASN A 168 -4.39 -0.48 -23.76
N HIS A 169 -4.66 -1.71 -24.20
CA HIS A 169 -3.69 -2.81 -24.16
C HIS A 169 -2.40 -2.51 -24.92
N GLN A 170 -2.47 -1.91 -26.12
CA GLN A 170 -1.28 -1.62 -26.94
C GLN A 170 -0.34 -0.62 -26.24
N ALA A 171 -0.90 0.49 -25.76
CA ALA A 171 -0.14 1.52 -25.05
C ALA A 171 0.41 1.00 -23.72
N LEU A 172 -0.39 0.21 -22.99
CA LEU A 172 0.00 -0.35 -21.70
C LEU A 172 1.11 -1.40 -21.82
N LEU A 173 1.02 -2.29 -22.82
CA LEU A 173 2.06 -3.28 -23.13
C LEU A 173 3.35 -2.60 -23.61
N ALA A 174 3.25 -1.57 -24.47
CA ALA A 174 4.41 -0.79 -24.92
C ALA A 174 5.10 -0.06 -23.75
N GLN A 175 4.33 0.51 -22.81
CA GLN A 175 4.89 1.11 -21.59
C GLN A 175 5.50 0.07 -20.63
N ALA A 176 5.15 -1.20 -20.74
CA ALA A 176 5.69 -2.29 -19.91
C ALA A 176 6.90 -2.99 -20.53
N SER A 177 7.11 -2.89 -21.85
CA SER A 177 8.28 -3.44 -22.54
C SER A 177 9.59 -2.95 -21.88
N GLY A 178 10.48 -3.89 -21.57
CA GLY A 178 11.79 -3.66 -20.97
C GLY A 178 11.80 -3.41 -19.45
N LYS A 179 10.64 -3.28 -18.79
CA LYS A 179 10.57 -2.94 -17.36
C LYS A 179 10.76 -4.14 -16.43
N THR A 180 11.45 -3.90 -15.31
CA THR A 180 11.52 -4.83 -14.20
C THR A 180 10.15 -5.01 -13.52
N LYS A 181 9.98 -6.12 -12.77
CA LYS A 181 8.75 -6.38 -12.02
C LYS A 181 8.32 -5.21 -11.11
N ARG A 182 9.29 -4.53 -10.46
CA ARG A 182 9.01 -3.39 -9.56
C ARG A 182 8.48 -2.17 -10.31
N GLU A 183 9.01 -1.88 -11.49
CA GLU A 183 8.56 -0.77 -12.32
C GLU A 183 7.19 -1.06 -12.94
N VAL A 184 6.89 -2.31 -13.26
CA VAL A 184 5.54 -2.74 -13.66
C VAL A 184 4.55 -2.65 -12.48
N GLU A 185 4.97 -3.01 -11.26
CA GLU A 185 4.16 -2.79 -10.04
C GLU A 185 3.86 -1.31 -9.78
N ALA A 186 4.83 -0.42 -9.99
CA ALA A 186 4.65 1.03 -9.89
C ALA A 186 3.69 1.57 -10.97
N LEU A 187 3.82 1.10 -12.21
CA LEU A 187 2.93 1.44 -13.32
C LEU A 187 1.49 0.94 -13.08
N VAL A 188 1.30 -0.27 -12.54
CA VAL A 188 -0.02 -0.77 -12.10
C VAL A 188 -0.57 0.07 -10.94
N ALA A 189 0.27 0.49 -9.99
CA ALA A 189 -0.16 1.35 -8.89
C ALA A 189 -0.58 2.77 -9.34
N ALA A 190 0.02 3.29 -10.41
CA ALA A 190 -0.40 4.55 -11.03
C ALA A 190 -1.75 4.45 -11.76
N LEU A 191 -2.02 3.31 -12.40
CA LEU A 191 -3.29 3.04 -13.10
C LEU A 191 -4.45 2.74 -12.15
N ALA A 192 -4.16 2.08 -11.03
CA ALA A 192 -5.14 1.69 -10.02
C ALA A 192 -4.62 2.03 -8.61
N PRO A 193 -4.63 3.32 -8.22
CA PRO A 193 -4.16 3.76 -6.91
C PRO A 193 -5.01 3.11 -5.81
N LYS A 194 -4.36 2.28 -4.99
CA LYS A 194 -5.02 1.62 -3.85
C LYS A 194 -5.23 2.66 -2.75
N PRO A 195 -6.44 2.77 -2.16
CA PRO A 195 -6.67 3.70 -1.08
C PRO A 195 -5.73 3.41 0.10
N ALA A 196 -5.31 4.47 0.78
CA ALA A 196 -4.48 4.38 1.98
C ALA A 196 -5.07 3.34 2.96
N ARG A 197 -4.24 2.37 3.37
CA ARG A 197 -4.71 1.34 4.30
C ARG A 197 -4.92 2.00 5.65
N ARG A 198 -6.12 1.87 6.21
CA ARG A 198 -6.44 2.33 7.57
C ARG A 198 -5.39 1.80 8.55
N ASP A 199 -4.90 2.69 9.41
CA ASP A 199 -3.88 2.38 10.41
C ASP A 199 -4.30 1.19 11.27
N CYS A 200 -3.51 0.13 11.22
CA CYS A 200 -3.76 -1.11 11.94
C CYS A 200 -2.77 -1.25 13.10
N VAL A 201 -3.31 -1.25 14.32
CA VAL A 201 -2.56 -1.53 15.56
C VAL A 201 -2.98 -2.91 16.08
N ARG A 202 -2.21 -3.95 15.73
CA ARG A 202 -2.53 -5.34 16.11
C ARG A 202 -1.63 -5.82 17.26
N ARG A 203 -2.24 -6.14 18.41
CA ARG A 203 -1.56 -6.88 19.49
C ARG A 203 -1.19 -8.28 19.00
N LEU A 204 0.01 -8.75 19.34
CA LEU A 204 0.43 -10.12 19.08
C LEU A 204 0.14 -10.98 20.32
N SER A 205 -0.55 -12.11 20.13
CA SER A 205 -0.88 -13.04 21.22
C SER A 205 0.37 -13.80 21.69
N ALA A 206 0.43 -14.08 23.00
CA ALA A 206 1.39 -15.01 23.59
C ALA A 206 0.95 -16.46 23.35
N PRO A 207 1.87 -17.45 23.35
CA PRO A 207 1.49 -18.86 23.21
C PRO A 207 0.69 -19.35 24.42
N ALA A 208 -0.40 -20.07 24.16
CA ALA A 208 -1.04 -20.91 25.18
C ALA A 208 -0.21 -22.19 25.35
N ALA A 209 0.11 -22.54 26.60
CA ALA A 209 0.77 -23.80 26.91
C ALA A 209 -0.26 -24.93 27.08
N GLY A 210 0.01 -26.08 26.48
CA GLY A 210 -0.84 -27.28 26.54
C GLY A 210 -1.89 -27.35 25.43
N ARG A 211 -2.19 -28.52 24.84
CA ARG A 211 -1.79 -29.89 25.20
C ARG A 211 -1.19 -30.63 23.99
N ALA A 212 -0.15 -31.42 24.23
CA ALA A 212 0.08 -32.62 23.44
C ALA A 212 -0.91 -33.70 23.90
N GLY A 213 -1.49 -34.45 22.97
CA GLY A 213 -2.48 -35.48 23.25
C GLY A 213 -3.21 -35.92 21.98
N ASP A 214 -2.91 -37.15 21.58
CA ASP A 214 -3.74 -38.07 20.80
C ASP A 214 -4.10 -37.69 19.36
N PHE A 215 -3.19 -38.04 18.44
CA PHE A 215 -3.59 -38.52 17.12
C PHE A 215 -4.21 -39.92 17.27
N LEU A 216 -5.53 -40.02 17.14
CA LEU A 216 -6.18 -41.27 16.74
C LEU A 216 -6.57 -41.18 15.27
N VAL A 217 -6.07 -42.14 14.49
CA VAL A 217 -6.43 -42.34 13.09
C VAL A 217 -7.83 -42.95 13.04
N ALA A 218 -8.74 -42.32 12.32
CA ALA A 218 -10.03 -42.88 11.96
C ALA A 218 -10.30 -42.59 10.48
N GLU A 219 -10.15 -43.62 9.66
CA GLU A 219 -10.38 -43.59 8.22
C GLU A 219 -11.78 -44.13 7.94
N SER A 220 -12.61 -43.36 7.21
CA SER A 220 -13.80 -43.88 6.54
C SER A 220 -14.29 -42.90 5.47
N CYS A 221 -14.60 -43.44 4.29
CA CYS A 221 -15.27 -42.72 3.21
C CYS A 221 -16.70 -43.24 3.08
N ALA A 222 -17.68 -42.36 2.84
CA ALA A 222 -18.62 -42.49 1.71
C ALA A 222 -19.73 -41.41 1.67
N ALA A 223 -20.03 -40.99 0.43
CA ALA A 223 -21.36 -40.67 -0.11
C ALA A 223 -22.23 -39.52 0.45
N SER A 224 -22.14 -38.39 -0.28
CA SER A 224 -23.25 -37.74 -0.99
C SER A 224 -24.44 -37.10 -0.23
N GLY A 225 -24.59 -35.80 -0.46
CA GLY A 225 -25.81 -35.02 -0.22
C GLY A 225 -25.60 -33.64 -0.84
N ALA A 226 -26.33 -33.31 -1.91
CA ALA A 226 -26.17 -32.05 -2.61
C ALA A 226 -27.05 -30.96 -1.98
N ASP A 227 -26.47 -29.80 -1.71
CA ASP A 227 -27.19 -28.52 -1.65
C ASP A 227 -26.24 -27.36 -1.94
N VAL A 228 -26.74 -26.37 -2.68
CA VAL A 228 -25.98 -25.15 -3.05
C VAL A 228 -26.60 -23.96 -2.31
N PRO A 229 -25.79 -23.20 -1.55
CA PRO A 229 -25.88 -21.75 -1.74
C PRO A 229 -24.51 -21.05 -1.77
N ALA A 230 -24.39 -20.12 -2.72
CA ALA A 230 -23.58 -18.90 -2.67
C ALA A 230 -22.24 -18.95 -1.91
N THR A 231 -21.19 -19.48 -2.55
CA THR A 231 -19.82 -19.34 -2.05
C THR A 231 -19.36 -17.89 -2.13
N SER A 232 -19.49 -17.17 -1.00
CA SER A 232 -18.80 -15.90 -0.79
C SER A 232 -17.29 -16.08 -0.98
N VAL A 233 -16.62 -15.07 -1.56
CA VAL A 233 -15.18 -15.13 -1.85
C VAL A 233 -14.39 -15.04 -0.55
N SER A 234 -14.22 -16.19 0.11
CA SER A 234 -13.33 -16.33 1.25
C SER A 234 -11.89 -16.13 0.77
N MET A 235 -11.20 -15.16 1.37
CA MET A 235 -9.81 -14.86 1.06
C MET A 235 -8.91 -16.09 1.30
N PRO A 236 -7.81 -16.26 0.54
CA PRO A 236 -6.87 -17.34 0.79
C PRO A 236 -6.38 -17.30 2.26
N PRO A 237 -6.22 -18.46 2.92
CA PRO A 237 -5.77 -18.51 4.30
C PRO A 237 -4.41 -17.82 4.43
N ALA A 238 -4.31 -16.88 5.37
CA ALA A 238 -3.07 -16.16 5.61
C ALA A 238 -1.92 -17.14 5.92
N PRO A 239 -0.68 -16.84 5.52
CA PRO A 239 0.47 -17.67 5.88
C PRO A 239 0.51 -17.84 7.40
N ARG A 240 0.67 -19.08 7.87
CA ARG A 240 0.84 -19.38 9.30
C ARG A 240 2.15 -18.73 9.76
N VAL A 241 2.03 -17.62 10.50
CA VAL A 241 3.16 -16.90 11.09
C VAL A 241 3.27 -17.28 12.56
N GLU A 242 4.33 -18.02 12.90
CA GLU A 242 4.69 -18.31 14.28
C GLU A 242 5.25 -17.04 14.97
N PRO A 243 4.82 -16.71 16.20
CA PRO A 243 5.16 -15.44 16.85
C PRO A 243 6.41 -15.52 17.75
N VAL A 244 7.21 -14.45 17.74
CA VAL A 244 8.57 -14.41 18.34
C VAL A 244 8.65 -13.85 19.78
N SER A 245 7.63 -13.16 20.30
CA SER A 245 7.60 -12.76 21.74
C SER A 245 6.27 -12.13 22.21
N PRO A 246 5.92 -12.27 23.50
CA PRO A 246 4.78 -11.58 24.11
C PRO A 246 5.00 -10.07 24.27
N GLY A 247 3.91 -9.31 24.41
CA GLY A 247 3.94 -7.87 24.75
C GLY A 247 4.19 -6.91 23.57
N ARG A 248 4.58 -7.41 22.39
CA ARG A 248 4.82 -6.58 21.20
C ARG A 248 3.54 -6.29 20.42
N VAL A 249 3.45 -5.07 19.87
CA VAL A 249 2.34 -4.59 19.03
C VAL A 249 2.87 -4.29 17.65
N ARG A 250 2.18 -4.75 16.60
CA ARG A 250 2.51 -4.39 15.22
C ARG A 250 1.74 -3.14 14.82
N PHE A 251 2.48 -2.09 14.48
CA PHE A 251 1.97 -0.91 13.80
C PHE A 251 2.11 -1.11 12.29
N SER A 252 1.09 -0.72 11.52
CA SER A 252 1.12 -0.72 10.06
C SER A 252 0.20 0.38 9.54
N PHE A 253 0.79 1.37 8.88
CA PHE A 253 0.13 2.54 8.28
C PHE A 253 0.84 2.88 6.96
N THR A 254 0.20 3.69 6.12
CA THR A 254 0.79 4.24 4.89
C THR A 254 1.13 5.71 5.10
N GLY A 255 2.40 6.07 4.92
CA GLY A 255 2.88 7.46 4.96
C GLY A 255 3.08 8.06 3.57
N ASP A 256 3.11 9.38 3.49
CA ASP A 256 3.54 10.13 2.32
C ASP A 256 5.07 10.34 2.31
N GLU A 257 5.57 10.97 1.25
CA GLU A 257 7.00 11.28 1.08
C GLU A 257 7.51 12.34 2.09
N GLU A 258 6.61 13.18 2.62
CA GLU A 258 6.97 14.13 3.66
C GLU A 258 7.22 13.44 5.01
N LEU A 259 6.40 12.46 5.38
CA LEU A 259 6.62 11.64 6.57
C LEU A 259 7.92 10.82 6.48
N LEU A 260 8.27 10.33 5.29
CA LEU A 260 9.56 9.65 5.08
C LEU A 260 10.74 10.59 5.36
N ARG A 261 10.73 11.81 4.78
CA ARG A 261 11.76 12.83 5.02
C ARG A 261 11.88 13.19 6.51
N HIS A 262 10.76 13.29 7.23
CA HIS A 262 10.75 13.51 8.68
C HIS A 262 11.38 12.35 9.46
N LEU A 263 11.12 11.10 9.08
CA LEU A 263 11.69 9.91 9.73
C LEU A 263 13.20 9.78 9.50
N GLU A 264 13.68 10.11 8.30
CA GLU A 264 15.10 10.16 7.96
C GLU A 264 15.81 11.26 8.77
N ARG A 265 15.24 12.48 8.80
CA ARG A 265 15.79 13.57 9.61
C ARG A 265 15.81 13.24 11.11
N ALA A 266 14.78 12.55 11.62
CA ALA A 266 14.75 12.09 13.01
C ALA A 266 15.86 11.08 13.33
N ARG A 267 16.19 10.17 12.40
CA ARG A 267 17.33 9.24 12.53
C ARG A 267 18.66 9.97 12.63
N GLU A 268 18.89 10.98 11.79
CA GLU A 268 20.13 11.77 11.83
C GLU A 268 20.32 12.46 13.18
N VAL A 269 19.29 13.19 13.64
CA VAL A 269 19.31 13.93 14.91
C VAL A 269 19.52 13.00 16.11
N LEU A 270 18.89 11.83 16.09
CA LEU A 270 18.97 10.86 17.19
C LEU A 270 20.13 9.86 17.07
N LYS A 271 20.94 9.89 16.00
CA LYS A 271 22.03 8.92 15.73
C LYS A 271 23.02 8.76 16.88
N ARG A 272 23.33 9.84 17.62
CA ARG A 272 24.22 9.81 18.79
C ARG A 272 23.61 9.07 19.99
N LYS A 273 22.27 9.04 20.11
CA LYS A 273 21.52 8.38 21.19
C LYS A 273 21.10 6.95 20.82
N TYR A 274 20.75 6.74 19.55
CA TYR A 274 20.28 5.47 19.00
C TYR A 274 21.04 5.16 17.69
N PRO A 275 22.25 4.56 17.75
CA PRO A 275 23.08 4.33 16.57
C PRO A 275 22.43 3.44 15.49
N VAL A 276 21.53 2.54 15.89
CA VAL A 276 20.78 1.62 15.00
C VAL A 276 19.52 2.29 14.42
N GLY A 277 18.98 3.32 15.08
CA GLY A 277 17.83 4.10 14.59
C GLY A 277 16.56 3.26 14.37
N ARG A 278 16.21 2.35 15.30
CA ARG A 278 15.00 1.53 15.15
C ARG A 278 13.76 2.39 15.27
N LEU A 279 12.73 2.11 14.46
CA LEU A 279 11.47 2.86 14.50
C LEU A 279 10.81 2.85 15.89
N GLU A 280 10.93 1.74 16.64
CA GLU A 280 10.45 1.62 18.02
C GLU A 280 11.06 2.69 18.95
N GLU A 281 12.38 2.92 18.86
CA GLU A 281 13.12 3.92 19.64
C GLU A 281 12.73 5.36 19.23
N LEU A 282 12.71 5.61 17.92
CA LEU A 282 12.40 6.92 17.33
C LEU A 282 10.97 7.38 17.67
N PHE A 283 9.97 6.52 17.43
CA PHE A 283 8.57 6.82 17.77
C PHE A 283 8.36 6.92 19.28
N ALA A 284 9.02 6.08 20.09
CA ALA A 284 8.91 6.19 21.54
C ALA A 284 9.50 7.51 22.08
N GLU A 285 10.60 8.01 21.51
CA GLU A 285 11.16 9.32 21.88
C GLU A 285 10.28 10.48 21.40
N ALA A 286 9.83 10.44 20.13
CA ALA A 286 8.95 11.45 19.55
C ALA A 286 7.62 11.57 20.30
N LEU A 287 6.97 10.45 20.64
CA LEU A 287 5.73 10.42 21.42
C LEU A 287 5.95 10.88 22.87
N ARG A 288 7.08 10.54 23.51
CA ARG A 288 7.42 11.06 24.85
C ARG A 288 7.60 12.58 24.83
N TRP A 289 8.29 13.12 23.82
CA TRP A 289 8.45 14.56 23.64
C TRP A 289 7.10 15.25 23.37
N LEU A 290 6.29 14.69 22.47
CA LEU A 290 4.96 15.21 22.16
C LEU A 290 4.08 15.26 23.41
N LEU A 291 4.09 14.21 24.24
CA LEU A 291 3.32 14.17 25.49
C LEU A 291 3.88 15.13 26.56
N ASP A 292 5.19 15.30 26.72
CA ASP A 292 5.74 16.33 27.62
C ASP A 292 5.32 17.76 27.19
N LYS A 293 5.29 18.04 25.89
CA LYS A 293 4.92 19.37 25.37
C LYS A 293 3.42 19.60 25.33
N MET A 294 2.62 18.63 24.89
CA MET A 294 1.22 18.81 24.52
C MET A 294 0.21 18.19 25.50
N ASP A 295 0.59 17.27 26.39
CA ASP A 295 -0.35 16.74 27.38
C ASP A 295 -0.71 17.85 28.39
N PRO A 296 -2.00 18.26 28.49
CA PRO A 296 -2.39 19.31 29.42
C PRO A 296 -2.12 18.93 30.89
N ARG A 297 -1.95 17.63 31.22
CA ARG A 297 -1.49 17.16 32.54
C ARG A 297 -0.06 17.59 32.83
N CYS A 298 0.84 17.42 31.86
CA CYS A 298 2.25 17.81 31.96
C CYS A 298 2.36 19.33 32.01
N GLN A 299 1.61 20.04 31.18
CA GLN A 299 1.52 21.50 31.20
C GLN A 299 1.00 22.03 32.55
N ALA A 300 -0.15 21.54 33.04
CA ALA A 300 -0.72 21.96 34.32
C ALA A 300 0.22 21.73 35.51
N ARG A 301 0.87 20.55 35.58
CA ARG A 301 1.87 20.26 36.62
C ARG A 301 3.07 21.20 36.55
N ARG A 302 3.54 21.54 35.33
CA ARG A 302 4.64 22.49 35.10
C ARG A 302 4.26 23.91 35.54
N ASN A 303 3.07 24.38 35.14
CA ASN A 303 2.55 25.70 35.49
C ASN A 303 2.35 25.87 37.00
N LEU A 304 1.81 24.85 37.68
CA LEU A 304 1.66 24.84 39.14
C LEU A 304 3.01 24.91 39.86
N ARG A 305 4.04 24.24 39.35
CA ARG A 305 5.40 24.32 39.90
C ARG A 305 6.00 25.71 39.74
N LEU A 306 5.84 26.33 38.56
CA LEU A 306 6.32 27.69 38.29
C LEU A 306 5.59 28.73 39.15
N ARG A 307 4.26 28.63 39.30
CA ARG A 307 3.46 29.52 40.17
C ARG A 307 3.77 29.37 41.66
N ARG A 308 4.22 28.19 42.14
CA ARG A 308 4.72 28.07 43.52
C ARG A 308 6.02 28.87 43.76
N GLN A 309 6.75 29.22 42.70
CA GLN A 309 7.97 30.02 42.76
C GLN A 309 7.71 31.53 42.54
N THR A 310 6.49 31.91 42.12
CA THR A 310 6.07 33.32 41.91
C THR A 310 4.63 33.52 42.41
N PRO A 311 4.42 34.11 43.61
CA PRO A 311 3.08 34.31 44.15
C PRO A 311 2.29 35.29 43.25
N PRO A 312 1.06 34.95 42.83
CA PRO A 312 0.29 35.79 41.93
C PRO A 312 -0.34 36.98 42.67
N VAL A 313 0.11 38.20 42.36
CA VAL A 313 -0.60 39.44 42.73
C VAL A 313 -1.71 39.69 41.71
N GLN A 314 -2.89 39.09 41.91
CA GLN A 314 -4.08 39.37 41.09
C GLN A 314 -5.34 39.50 41.95
N ALA A 315 -6.03 40.63 41.80
CA ALA A 315 -7.18 41.03 42.60
C ALA A 315 -8.42 40.15 42.38
N LEU A 316 -9.25 40.08 43.42
CA LEU A 316 -10.46 39.25 43.53
C LEU A 316 -11.64 39.78 42.71
N VAL A 317 -11.49 39.93 41.39
CA VAL A 317 -12.63 40.24 40.51
C VAL A 317 -13.42 38.95 40.26
N GLU A 318 -14.61 38.84 40.85
CA GLU A 318 -15.51 37.71 40.65
C GLU A 318 -16.07 37.70 39.21
N THR A 319 -15.47 36.89 38.33
CA THR A 319 -15.94 36.69 36.95
C THR A 319 -16.39 35.26 36.69
N ARG A 320 -17.32 35.07 35.74
CA ARG A 320 -17.74 33.75 35.23
C ARG A 320 -16.60 32.97 34.55
N ARG A 321 -15.55 33.65 34.10
CA ARG A 321 -14.40 33.04 33.42
C ARG A 321 -13.50 32.34 34.45
N ILE A 322 -13.42 31.01 34.38
CA ILE A 322 -12.52 30.21 35.22
C ILE A 322 -11.06 30.63 34.95
N PRO A 323 -10.31 31.13 35.95
CA PRO A 323 -8.91 31.51 35.79
C PRO A 323 -8.02 30.32 35.38
N GLN A 324 -6.98 30.57 34.59
CA GLN A 324 -6.12 29.47 34.10
C GLN A 324 -5.47 28.67 35.23
N TRP A 325 -5.13 29.30 36.36
CA TRP A 325 -4.56 28.59 37.50
C TRP A 325 -5.55 27.62 38.18
N VAL A 326 -6.85 27.94 38.16
CA VAL A 326 -7.90 27.03 38.63
C VAL A 326 -8.03 25.86 37.67
N LYS A 327 -8.01 26.12 36.36
CA LYS A 327 -8.01 25.07 35.34
C LYS A 327 -6.82 24.11 35.51
N ASP A 328 -5.62 24.65 35.70
CA ASP A 328 -4.40 23.86 35.91
C ASP A 328 -4.48 23.05 37.22
N ALA A 329 -4.95 23.66 38.32
CA ALA A 329 -5.12 22.99 39.61
C ALA A 329 -6.14 21.83 39.54
N VAL A 330 -7.29 22.08 38.92
CA VAL A 330 -8.34 21.08 38.70
C VAL A 330 -7.86 19.97 37.78
N TRP A 331 -7.14 20.29 36.70
CA TRP A 331 -6.63 19.29 35.76
C TRP A 331 -5.55 18.40 36.38
N ALA A 332 -4.72 18.95 37.25
CA ALA A 332 -3.75 18.20 38.04
C ALA A 332 -4.43 17.30 39.09
N ARG A 333 -5.41 17.84 39.85
CA ARG A 333 -6.20 17.10 40.86
C ARG A 333 -6.99 15.95 40.24
N ASP A 334 -7.68 16.22 39.14
CA ASP A 334 -8.54 15.25 38.47
C ASP A 334 -7.73 14.33 37.54
N GLU A 335 -6.40 14.48 37.47
CA GLU A 335 -5.51 13.73 36.58
C GLU A 335 -6.04 13.66 35.15
N GLY A 336 -6.47 14.80 34.58
CA GLY A 336 -7.02 14.88 33.21
C GLY A 336 -8.04 13.80 32.86
N ARG A 337 -8.93 13.44 33.78
CA ARG A 337 -9.96 12.38 33.67
C ARG A 337 -11.29 12.91 34.19
N CYS A 338 -12.40 12.48 33.60
CA CYS A 338 -13.73 12.84 34.10
C CYS A 338 -13.89 12.49 35.60
N SER A 339 -14.39 13.43 36.41
CA SER A 339 -14.55 13.29 37.86
C SER A 339 -15.87 12.61 38.26
N PHE A 340 -16.78 12.37 37.31
CA PHE A 340 -18.07 11.71 37.54
C PHE A 340 -17.87 10.29 38.10
N ARG A 341 -18.71 9.92 39.06
CA ARG A 341 -18.80 8.58 39.65
C ARG A 341 -20.19 7.99 39.42
N THR A 342 -20.25 6.70 39.09
CA THR A 342 -21.50 5.93 39.07
C THR A 342 -22.05 5.76 40.50
N PRO A 343 -23.31 5.33 40.66
CA PRO A 343 -23.86 4.96 41.98
C PRO A 343 -22.98 3.95 42.73
N ASP A 344 -22.36 3.02 42.00
CA ASP A 344 -21.42 2.00 42.49
C ASP A 344 -20.02 2.56 42.82
N GLY A 345 -19.86 3.89 42.83
CA GLY A 345 -18.63 4.59 43.17
C GLY A 345 -17.56 4.63 42.06
N ALA A 346 -17.72 3.86 40.99
CA ALA A 346 -16.75 3.76 39.90
C ALA A 346 -16.62 5.08 39.12
N ARG A 347 -15.38 5.57 38.95
CA ARG A 347 -15.11 6.84 38.27
C ARG A 347 -15.03 6.66 36.76
N CYS A 348 -15.68 7.52 35.98
CA CYS A 348 -15.66 7.50 34.52
C CYS A 348 -14.22 7.40 33.96
N ALA A 349 -13.99 6.55 32.96
CA ALA A 349 -12.66 6.30 32.38
C ALA A 349 -12.22 7.33 31.33
N GLN A 350 -13.10 8.23 30.90
CA GLN A 350 -12.85 9.17 29.79
C GLN A 350 -11.74 10.19 30.11
N ARG A 351 -10.87 10.45 29.13
CA ARG A 351 -9.67 11.30 29.21
C ARG A 351 -9.58 12.38 28.11
N CYS A 352 -10.37 12.27 27.03
CA CYS A 352 -10.46 13.29 25.99
C CYS A 352 -11.83 14.00 26.02
N GLY A 353 -11.94 15.17 25.37
CA GLY A 353 -13.18 15.95 25.33
C GLY A 353 -13.71 16.32 26.71
N LEU A 354 -12.81 16.80 27.58
CA LEU A 354 -13.16 17.20 28.95
C LEU A 354 -13.47 18.70 29.01
N GLU A 355 -14.56 19.01 29.70
CA GLU A 355 -15.14 20.33 29.92
C GLU A 355 -15.02 20.68 31.42
N PHE A 356 -14.84 21.96 31.72
CA PHE A 356 -14.82 22.46 33.10
C PHE A 356 -16.26 22.78 33.53
N ASP A 357 -16.74 22.06 34.54
CA ASP A 357 -18.07 22.24 35.12
C ASP A 357 -17.99 22.88 36.51
N HIS A 358 -18.98 23.72 36.82
CA HIS A 358 -19.17 24.39 38.10
C HIS A 358 -20.11 23.56 38.98
N VAL A 359 -19.58 22.96 40.05
CA VAL A 359 -20.33 22.09 40.99
C VAL A 359 -21.54 22.81 41.58
N VAL A 360 -21.35 24.04 42.04
CA VAL A 360 -22.39 25.06 42.17
C VAL A 360 -22.26 25.96 40.94
N PRO A 361 -23.27 26.02 40.05
CA PRO A 361 -23.26 26.88 38.87
C PRO A 361 -23.05 28.35 39.21
N TRP A 362 -22.40 29.09 38.29
CA TRP A 362 -22.18 30.54 38.43
C TRP A 362 -23.47 31.32 38.71
N ALA A 363 -24.57 30.98 38.03
CA ALA A 363 -25.88 31.61 38.21
C ALA A 363 -26.50 31.40 39.62
N LEU A 364 -25.97 30.45 40.40
CA LEU A 364 -26.37 30.16 41.77
C LEU A 364 -25.28 30.59 42.78
N GLY A 365 -24.47 31.60 42.44
CA GLY A 365 -23.41 32.14 43.29
C GLY A 365 -22.11 31.32 43.32
N GLY A 366 -21.97 30.31 42.45
CA GLY A 366 -20.81 29.43 42.43
C GLY A 366 -19.53 30.08 41.91
N ARG A 367 -18.55 30.28 42.79
CA ARG A 367 -17.28 30.96 42.49
C ARG A 367 -16.43 30.22 41.46
N SER A 368 -15.98 30.94 40.42
CA SER A 368 -15.07 30.43 39.37
C SER A 368 -13.59 30.40 39.80
N HIS A 369 -13.24 31.12 40.87
CA HIS A 369 -11.88 31.22 41.39
C HIS A 369 -11.55 30.17 42.46
N ASP A 370 -12.51 29.33 42.86
CA ASP A 370 -12.30 28.21 43.80
C ASP A 370 -12.14 26.88 43.05
N PRO A 371 -10.96 26.22 43.11
CA PRO A 371 -10.76 24.90 42.54
C PRO A 371 -11.67 23.81 43.10
N LYS A 372 -12.21 23.95 44.32
CA LYS A 372 -13.17 22.97 44.87
C LYS A 372 -14.52 23.04 44.18
N ASN A 373 -14.94 24.23 43.73
CA ASN A 373 -16.18 24.42 42.99
C ASN A 373 -16.08 24.03 41.50
N ILE A 374 -14.88 23.75 40.97
CA ILE A 374 -14.67 23.38 39.56
C ILE A 374 -14.24 21.90 39.45
N ARG A 375 -14.76 21.20 38.43
CA ARG A 375 -14.44 19.79 38.14
C ARG A 375 -14.34 19.50 36.63
N LEU A 376 -13.60 18.45 36.26
CA LEU A 376 -13.59 17.95 34.88
C LEU A 376 -14.73 16.96 34.62
N LEU A 377 -15.57 17.22 33.63
CA LEU A 377 -16.54 16.26 33.11
C LEU A 377 -16.28 15.99 31.64
N CYS A 378 -16.59 14.79 31.13
CA CYS A 378 -16.74 14.65 29.68
C CYS A 378 -18.12 15.19 29.25
N ARG A 379 -18.26 15.58 27.99
CA ARG A 379 -19.51 16.14 27.42
C ARG A 379 -20.79 15.43 27.90
N GLU A 380 -20.82 14.10 27.87
CA GLU A 380 -21.97 13.31 28.32
C GLU A 380 -22.30 13.54 29.81
N HIS A 381 -21.31 13.39 30.70
CA HIS A 381 -21.52 13.61 32.13
C HIS A 381 -21.75 15.08 32.49
N ASN A 382 -21.28 16.02 31.65
CA ASN A 382 -21.60 17.44 31.79
C ASN A 382 -23.08 17.68 31.46
N GLN A 383 -23.58 17.15 30.34
CA GLN A 383 -25.01 17.21 30.00
C GLN A 383 -25.89 16.54 31.06
N ILE A 384 -25.51 15.36 31.58
CA ILE A 384 -26.23 14.69 32.68
C ILE A 384 -26.25 15.59 33.93
N SER A 385 -25.12 16.23 34.28
CA SER A 385 -25.03 17.13 35.43
C SER A 385 -25.92 18.37 35.25
N TRP A 386 -25.95 18.93 34.04
CA TRP A 386 -26.81 20.06 33.68
C TRP A 386 -28.30 19.68 33.76
N ARG A 387 -28.71 18.56 33.13
CA ARG A 387 -30.10 18.07 33.19
C ARG A 387 -30.55 17.79 34.62
N ARG A 388 -29.71 17.20 35.47
CA ARG A 388 -30.03 16.96 36.90
C ARG A 388 -30.20 18.26 37.71
N ARG A 389 -29.64 19.39 37.27
CA ARG A 389 -29.58 20.63 38.06
C ARG A 389 -30.48 21.74 37.54
N PHE A 390 -30.83 21.72 36.25
CA PHE A 390 -31.72 22.69 35.61
C PHE A 390 -32.93 22.05 34.91
N GLY A 391 -32.90 20.74 34.62
CA GLY A 391 -33.96 20.03 33.91
C GLY A 391 -35.16 19.59 34.76
N ALA A 392 -35.37 20.21 35.93
CA ALA A 392 -36.53 19.95 36.79
C ALA A 392 -37.66 20.99 36.61
N SER A 393 -37.61 21.80 35.54
CA SER A 393 -38.64 22.79 35.21
C SER A 393 -38.87 22.90 33.70
N SER A 394 -40.10 22.57 33.29
CA SER A 394 -40.75 22.81 31.98
C SER A 394 -40.17 22.16 30.72
N GLY A 395 -41.07 21.79 29.80
CA GLY A 395 -40.73 21.24 28.49
C GLY A 395 -40.41 22.31 27.44
N THR A 396 -40.07 21.85 26.22
CA THR A 396 -40.04 22.62 24.96
C THR A 396 -39.49 24.05 25.07
N GLY A 397 -38.19 24.17 25.33
CA GLY A 397 -37.44 25.42 25.20
C GLY A 397 -36.18 25.16 24.38
N ASP A 398 -36.29 25.27 23.06
CA ASP A 398 -35.18 25.07 22.13
C ASP A 398 -34.23 26.27 22.20
N PHE A 399 -33.02 26.05 22.73
CA PHE A 399 -31.94 27.03 22.75
C PHE A 399 -30.66 26.40 22.19
N SER A 400 -30.53 26.53 20.86
CA SER A 400 -29.27 26.41 20.13
C SER A 400 -28.45 27.73 20.24
N PRO A 401 -27.14 27.70 19.95
CA PRO A 401 -26.09 28.24 20.85
C PRO A 401 -25.83 29.76 20.79
#